data_AF-A0A0A9CFS5-F1
#
_entry.id   AF-A0A0A9CFS5-F1
#
_cell.length_a   1.000
_cell.length_b   1.000
_cell.length_c   1.000
_cell.angle_alpha   90.00
_cell.angle_beta   90.00
_cell.angle_gamma   90.00
#
_symmetry.space_group_name_H-M   'P 1'
#
loop_
_entity.id
_entity.type
_entity.pdbx_description
1 polymer ?
#
loop_
_entity_poly.entity_id
_entity_poly.type
_entity_poly.pdbx_seq_one_letter_code
_entity_poly.pdbx_strand_id
1 'polypeptide(L)'
;MRDLLIGVNYLHSHGLAHTELRLENVHVSPIDKHVKVGILGNAADFHDSDPSSSTEASNDERRKMMIAFDMRCVGFIMAKMVLRELMNSSTFFKFKSFLTKGNDPSCLREFLVPILSQNSPSGNIGLQMLDRHWGAGWNLLALLLATKPDKRISCLDALRHPFLCGPKWRINPSVNIIRWGLGSTAVRMAEDYIYGRHQRRRLAYFVELMEVLNPNLRTEVTSYCA
;
A
#
# COMPACT_ATOMS: atom_id res chain seq x y z
N MET A 1 3.59 -5.17 11.18
CA MET A 1 4.05 -4.80 9.82
C MET A 1 5.55 -4.53 9.76
N ARG A 2 6.09 -3.56 10.51
CA ARG A 2 7.53 -3.25 10.47
C ARG A 2 8.41 -4.46 10.79
N ASP A 3 8.15 -5.15 11.90
CA ASP A 3 8.88 -6.36 12.31
C ASP A 3 8.83 -7.48 11.26
N LEU A 4 7.66 -7.69 10.64
CA LEU A 4 7.49 -8.64 9.53
C LEU A 4 8.42 -8.29 8.35
N LEU A 5 8.42 -7.02 7.93
CA LEU A 5 9.29 -6.56 6.84
C LEU A 5 10.78 -6.61 7.21
N ILE A 6 11.15 -6.41 8.48
CA ILE A 6 12.54 -6.59 8.92
C ILE A 6 12.96 -8.05 8.74
N GLY A 7 12.11 -9.00 9.15
CA GLY A 7 12.37 -10.43 8.96
C GLY A 7 12.46 -10.84 7.48
N VAL A 8 11.55 -10.36 6.64
CA VAL A 8 11.59 -10.62 5.19
C VAL A 8 12.82 -10.00 4.53
N ASN A 9 13.15 -8.75 4.88
CA ASN A 9 14.35 -8.09 4.38
C ASN A 9 15.63 -8.84 4.77
N TYR A 10 15.67 -9.39 5.99
CA TYR A 10 16.77 -10.21 6.44
C TYR A 10 16.94 -11.43 5.53
N LEU A 11 15.88 -12.20 5.26
CA LEU A 11 15.94 -13.34 4.34
C LEU A 11 16.43 -12.93 2.95
N HIS A 12 15.82 -11.89 2.36
CA HIS A 12 16.18 -11.41 1.01
C HIS A 12 17.63 -10.93 0.92
N SER A 13 18.16 -10.33 1.99
CA SER A 13 19.57 -9.90 2.06
C SER A 13 20.56 -11.06 2.19
N HIS A 14 20.10 -12.24 2.63
CA HIS A 14 20.89 -13.46 2.76
C HIS A 14 20.65 -14.46 1.62
N GLY A 15 20.06 -14.01 0.51
CA GLY A 15 19.88 -14.85 -0.68
C GLY A 15 18.68 -15.79 -0.62
N LEU A 16 17.77 -15.63 0.35
CA LEU A 16 16.64 -16.53 0.56
C LEU A 16 15.31 -15.82 0.29
N ALA A 17 14.39 -16.48 -0.40
CA ALA A 17 12.96 -16.16 -0.37
C ALA A 17 12.22 -17.10 0.58
N HIS A 18 11.18 -16.59 1.22
CA HIS A 18 10.35 -17.40 2.09
C HIS A 18 9.38 -18.28 1.30
N THR A 19 8.82 -17.79 0.18
CA THR A 19 7.89 -18.47 -0.76
C THR A 19 6.53 -18.92 -0.20
N GLU A 20 6.35 -18.89 1.12
CA GLU A 20 5.12 -19.32 1.80
C GLU A 20 4.65 -18.35 2.89
N LEU A 21 4.85 -17.05 2.71
CA LEU A 21 4.34 -16.08 3.68
C LEU A 21 2.81 -16.10 3.74
N ARG A 22 2.28 -16.51 4.89
CA ARG A 22 0.84 -16.53 5.19
C ARG A 22 0.62 -15.98 6.60
N LEU A 23 -0.59 -15.50 6.89
CA LEU A 23 -0.91 -14.92 8.20
C LEU A 23 -0.70 -15.93 9.35
N GLU A 24 -0.92 -17.21 9.09
CA GLU A 24 -0.65 -18.32 10.02
C GLU A 24 0.82 -18.51 10.37
N ASN A 25 1.74 -18.06 9.50
CA ASN A 25 3.19 -18.14 9.70
C ASN A 25 3.73 -16.90 10.46
N VAL A 26 2.84 -16.01 10.92
CA VAL A 26 3.23 -14.79 11.65
C VAL A 26 2.91 -14.97 13.12
N HIS A 27 3.94 -15.13 13.94
CA HIS A 27 3.80 -15.31 15.39
C HIS A 27 3.99 -13.97 16.10
N VAL A 28 3.12 -13.68 17.06
CA VAL A 28 3.23 -12.50 17.92
C VAL A 28 3.48 -12.97 19.34
N SER A 29 4.61 -12.56 19.91
CA SER A 29 4.91 -12.86 21.30
C SER A 29 3.99 -12.04 22.23
N PRO A 30 3.31 -12.67 23.20
CA PRO A 30 2.38 -11.96 24.09
C PRO A 30 3.10 -11.05 25.10
N ILE A 31 4.40 -11.30 25.36
CA ILE A 31 5.17 -10.61 26.41
C ILE A 31 5.71 -9.27 25.89
N ASP A 32 6.41 -9.30 24.76
CA ASP A 32 7.11 -8.14 24.19
C ASP A 32 6.44 -7.59 22.92
N LYS A 33 5.35 -8.25 22.45
CA LYS A 33 4.59 -7.89 21.24
C LYS A 33 5.41 -7.93 19.96
N HIS A 34 6.59 -8.53 19.98
CA HIS A 34 7.42 -8.69 18.80
C HIS A 34 6.82 -9.72 17.85
N VAL A 35 6.94 -9.41 16.55
CA VAL A 35 6.46 -10.29 15.48
C VAL A 35 7.63 -11.08 14.92
N LYS A 36 7.50 -12.41 14.87
CA LYS A 36 8.47 -13.32 14.26
C LYS A 36 7.82 -14.05 13.09
N VAL A 37 8.56 -14.16 12.00
CA VAL A 37 8.18 -14.98 10.86
C VAL A 37 8.59 -16.41 11.16
N GLY A 38 7.63 -17.31 11.22
CA GLY A 38 7.84 -18.74 11.45
C GLY A 38 7.88 -19.54 10.15
N ILE A 39 8.36 -20.78 10.26
CA ILE A 39 8.29 -21.85 9.24
C ILE A 39 8.97 -21.49 7.91
N LEU A 40 10.24 -21.85 7.77
CA LEU A 40 11.02 -21.75 6.52
C LEU A 40 11.01 -23.07 5.72
N GLY A 41 10.04 -23.95 5.95
CA GLY A 41 10.05 -25.32 5.38
C GLY A 41 10.12 -25.38 3.84
N ASN A 42 9.71 -24.30 3.16
CA ASN A 42 9.74 -24.14 1.72
C ASN A 42 10.57 -22.93 1.26
N ALA A 43 11.43 -22.39 2.13
CA ALA A 43 12.32 -21.30 1.74
C ALA A 43 13.21 -21.73 0.57
N ALA A 44 13.37 -20.82 -0.40
CA ALA A 44 14.12 -21.07 -1.63
C ALA A 44 15.36 -20.19 -1.69
N ASP A 45 16.48 -20.77 -2.06
CA ASP A 45 17.70 -20.02 -2.37
C ASP A 45 17.58 -19.39 -3.78
N PHE A 46 18.03 -18.15 -3.91
CA PHE A 46 18.11 -17.45 -5.18
C PHE A 46 19.08 -18.11 -6.17
N HIS A 47 20.07 -18.85 -5.67
CA HIS A 47 21.12 -19.48 -6.46
C HIS A 47 20.90 -20.96 -6.76
N ASP A 48 19.74 -21.52 -6.36
CA ASP A 48 19.42 -22.94 -6.58
C ASP A 48 19.07 -23.21 -8.06
N SER A 49 20.08 -23.16 -8.93
CA SER A 49 19.97 -23.41 -10.36
C SER A 49 20.67 -24.71 -10.75
N ASP A 50 19.98 -25.57 -11.50
CA ASP A 50 20.61 -26.66 -12.24
C ASP A 50 21.75 -26.12 -13.10
N PRO A 51 22.96 -26.71 -13.05
CA PRO A 51 24.14 -26.24 -13.77
C PRO A 51 24.00 -26.28 -15.30
N SER A 52 22.88 -26.78 -15.83
CA SER A 52 22.63 -26.97 -17.26
C SER A 52 21.89 -25.80 -17.93
N SER A 53 21.43 -24.76 -17.21
CA SER A 53 20.47 -23.78 -17.79
C SER A 53 20.68 -22.29 -17.47
N SER A 54 21.70 -21.87 -16.72
CA SER A 54 21.74 -20.50 -16.19
C SER A 54 22.63 -19.53 -16.98
N THR A 55 22.01 -18.61 -17.72
CA THR A 55 22.60 -17.28 -17.97
C THR A 55 22.35 -16.38 -16.75
N GLU A 56 23.31 -15.52 -16.37
CA GLU A 56 23.21 -14.65 -15.19
C GLU A 56 21.90 -13.82 -15.15
N ALA A 57 21.40 -13.41 -16.31
CA ALA A 57 20.13 -12.67 -16.45
C ALA A 57 18.90 -13.48 -15.98
N SER A 58 18.88 -14.80 -16.23
CA SER A 58 17.77 -15.67 -15.84
C SER A 58 17.69 -15.84 -14.32
N ASN A 59 18.85 -15.92 -13.64
CA ASN A 59 18.92 -16.01 -12.19
C ASN A 59 18.44 -14.71 -11.51
N ASP A 60 18.78 -13.55 -12.08
CA ASP A 60 18.31 -12.26 -11.55
C ASP A 60 16.80 -12.07 -11.74
N GLU A 61 16.23 -12.53 -12.86
CA GLU A 61 14.79 -12.53 -13.10
C GLU A 61 14.04 -13.45 -12.11
N ARG A 62 14.53 -14.67 -11.91
CA ARG A 62 13.96 -15.61 -10.93
C ARG A 62 13.99 -15.02 -9.51
N ARG A 63 15.11 -14.43 -9.10
CA ARG A 63 15.25 -13.73 -7.81
C ARG A 63 14.21 -12.61 -7.66
N LYS A 64 14.07 -11.75 -8.66
CA LYS A 64 13.08 -10.65 -8.66
C LYS A 64 11.66 -11.18 -8.51
N MET A 65 11.32 -12.26 -9.22
CA MET A 65 10.01 -12.89 -9.10
C MET A 65 9.74 -13.44 -7.69
N MET A 66 10.72 -14.11 -7.07
CA MET A 66 10.59 -14.66 -5.72
C MET A 66 10.44 -13.56 -4.66
N ILE A 67 11.27 -12.52 -4.73
CA ILE A 67 11.16 -11.35 -3.85
C ILE A 67 9.79 -10.68 -4.01
N ALA A 68 9.37 -10.45 -5.26
CA ALA A 68 8.08 -9.83 -5.51
C ALA A 68 6.94 -10.70 -4.97
N PHE A 69 7.03 -12.03 -5.10
CA PHE A 69 6.03 -12.95 -4.56
C PHE A 69 5.87 -12.78 -3.04
N ASP A 70 6.98 -12.82 -2.29
CA ASP A 70 6.98 -12.61 -0.85
C ASP A 70 6.35 -11.26 -0.48
N MET A 71 6.72 -10.19 -1.19
CA MET A 71 6.16 -8.85 -0.94
C MET A 71 4.64 -8.78 -1.20
N ARG A 72 4.13 -9.55 -2.17
CA ARG A 72 2.68 -9.67 -2.41
C ARG A 72 1.98 -10.35 -1.24
N CYS A 73 2.59 -11.42 -0.71
CA CYS A 73 2.10 -12.11 0.47
C CYS A 73 2.08 -11.21 1.71
N VAL A 74 3.10 -10.38 1.91
CA VAL A 74 3.11 -9.33 2.94
C VAL A 74 1.94 -8.36 2.76
N GLY A 75 1.61 -7.98 1.51
CA GLY A 75 0.42 -7.19 1.20
C GLY A 75 -0.89 -7.87 1.63
N PHE A 76 -1.04 -9.16 1.37
CA PHE A 76 -2.21 -9.92 1.82
C PHE A 76 -2.30 -10.03 3.34
N ILE A 77 -1.17 -10.23 4.02
CA ILE A 77 -1.09 -10.23 5.48
C ILE A 77 -1.51 -8.85 6.03
N MET A 78 -0.95 -7.76 5.48
CA MET A 78 -1.33 -6.40 5.85
C MET A 78 -2.83 -6.16 5.70
N ALA A 79 -3.40 -6.53 4.54
CA ALA A 79 -4.82 -6.37 4.26
C ALA A 79 -5.68 -7.08 5.32
N LYS A 80 -5.40 -8.35 5.63
CA LYS A 80 -6.15 -9.14 6.61
C LYS A 80 -5.98 -8.65 8.05
N MET A 81 -4.79 -8.17 8.40
CA MET A 81 -4.53 -7.62 9.74
C MET A 81 -5.30 -6.33 9.99
N VAL A 82 -5.38 -5.46 8.98
CA VAL A 82 -6.01 -4.15 9.10
C VAL A 82 -7.52 -4.21 8.85
N LEU A 83 -7.95 -4.94 7.84
CA LEU A 83 -9.36 -5.11 7.43
C LEU A 83 -9.81 -6.52 7.82
N ARG A 84 -10.30 -6.66 9.06
CA ARG A 84 -10.65 -7.96 9.65
C ARG A 84 -11.72 -8.71 8.88
N GLU A 85 -12.56 -8.01 8.14
CA GLU A 85 -13.59 -8.58 7.26
C GLU A 85 -12.98 -9.43 6.14
N LEU A 86 -11.72 -9.20 5.76
CA LEU A 86 -10.97 -10.02 4.81
C LEU A 86 -10.52 -11.37 5.40
N MET A 87 -10.79 -11.64 6.68
CA MET A 87 -10.68 -12.98 7.24
C MET A 87 -11.83 -13.89 6.77
N ASN A 88 -12.97 -13.31 6.38
CA ASN A 88 -14.07 -14.07 5.78
C ASN A 88 -13.70 -14.50 4.34
N SER A 89 -13.80 -15.80 4.06
CA SER A 89 -13.42 -16.37 2.76
C SER A 89 -14.16 -15.77 1.56
N SER A 90 -15.44 -15.41 1.72
CA SER A 90 -16.25 -14.83 0.63
C SER A 90 -15.83 -13.40 0.30
N THR A 91 -15.58 -12.57 1.32
CA THR A 91 -15.07 -11.20 1.16
C THR A 91 -13.66 -11.22 0.60
N PHE A 92 -12.80 -12.11 1.11
CA PHE A 92 -11.44 -12.27 0.61
C PHE A 92 -11.41 -12.77 -0.84
N PHE A 93 -12.36 -13.62 -1.25
CA PHE A 93 -12.49 -14.04 -2.64
C PHE A 93 -12.80 -12.86 -3.56
N LYS A 94 -13.76 -11.98 -3.19
CA LYS A 94 -14.07 -10.76 -3.94
C LYS A 94 -12.82 -9.86 -4.08
N PHE A 95 -12.09 -9.68 -2.98
CA PHE A 95 -10.84 -8.92 -2.96
C PHE A 95 -9.75 -9.52 -3.85
N LYS A 96 -9.53 -10.84 -3.80
CA LYS A 96 -8.60 -11.50 -4.73
C LYS A 96 -9.05 -11.37 -6.18
N SER A 97 -10.35 -11.54 -6.45
CA SER A 97 -10.93 -11.42 -7.79
C SER A 97 -10.69 -10.02 -8.39
N PHE A 98 -10.82 -8.97 -7.57
CA PHE A 98 -10.48 -7.61 -7.97
C PHE A 98 -9.04 -7.51 -8.49
N LEU A 99 -8.07 -8.06 -7.77
CA LEU A 99 -6.65 -8.01 -8.17
C LEU A 99 -6.34 -8.91 -9.37
N THR A 100 -6.93 -10.11 -9.46
CA THR A 100 -6.68 -11.04 -10.57
C THR A 100 -7.23 -10.55 -11.90
N LYS A 101 -8.28 -9.72 -11.87
CA LYS A 101 -8.83 -9.05 -13.07
C LYS A 101 -7.93 -7.94 -13.61
N GLY A 102 -6.80 -7.66 -12.96
CA GLY A 102 -5.85 -6.63 -13.39
C GLY A 102 -6.26 -5.21 -13.01
N ASN A 103 -7.26 -5.04 -12.12
CA ASN A 103 -7.62 -3.72 -11.61
C ASN A 103 -6.45 -3.10 -10.86
N ASP A 104 -6.30 -1.78 -10.95
CA ASP A 104 -5.27 -1.05 -10.23
C ASP A 104 -5.53 -1.12 -8.71
N PRO A 105 -4.55 -1.60 -7.91
CA PRO A 105 -4.63 -1.58 -6.46
C PRO A 105 -4.81 -0.17 -5.87
N SER A 106 -4.55 0.90 -6.63
CA SER A 106 -4.84 2.27 -6.19
C SER A 106 -6.33 2.49 -5.90
N CYS A 107 -7.22 1.78 -6.60
CA CYS A 107 -8.67 1.86 -6.45
C CYS A 107 -9.24 0.94 -5.35
N LEU A 108 -8.37 0.35 -4.51
CA LEU A 108 -8.78 -0.60 -3.46
C LEU A 108 -9.71 0.03 -2.43
N ARG A 109 -9.51 1.31 -2.10
CA ARG A 109 -10.33 2.01 -1.12
C ARG A 109 -11.78 2.10 -1.62
N GLU A 110 -11.96 2.61 -2.83
CA GLU A 110 -13.27 2.81 -3.48
C GLU A 110 -14.00 1.48 -3.65
N PHE A 111 -13.27 0.40 -3.97
CA PHE A 111 -13.83 -0.94 -4.07
C PHE A 111 -14.27 -1.51 -2.72
N LEU A 112 -13.47 -1.32 -1.67
CA LEU A 112 -13.70 -1.97 -0.37
C LEU A 112 -14.65 -1.19 0.54
N VAL A 113 -14.67 0.13 0.51
CA VAL A 113 -15.56 0.97 1.33
C VAL A 113 -17.02 0.50 1.28
N PRO A 114 -17.66 0.28 0.12
CA PRO A 114 -19.05 -0.16 0.06
C PRO A 114 -19.26 -1.61 0.51
N ILE A 115 -18.21 -2.45 0.50
CA ILE A 115 -18.29 -3.84 0.95
C ILE A 115 -18.15 -3.92 2.47
N LEU A 116 -17.28 -3.07 3.05
CA LEU A 116 -16.88 -3.13 4.45
C LEU A 116 -17.70 -2.21 5.36
N SER A 117 -18.31 -1.15 4.82
CA SER A 117 -19.07 -0.16 5.61
C SER A 117 -20.54 -0.50 5.83
N GLN A 118 -21.05 -1.59 5.25
CA GLN A 118 -22.49 -1.94 5.29
C GLN A 118 -23.04 -2.21 6.71
N ASN A 119 -22.17 -2.50 7.68
CA ASN A 119 -22.59 -3.06 8.97
C ASN A 119 -22.16 -2.27 10.21
N SER A 120 -21.60 -1.06 10.07
CA SER A 120 -21.08 -0.32 11.23
C SER A 120 -21.39 1.17 11.23
N PRO A 121 -22.30 1.66 12.11
CA PRO A 121 -22.58 3.09 12.25
C PRO A 121 -21.40 3.88 12.83
N SER A 122 -20.43 3.22 13.48
CA SER A 122 -19.19 3.84 13.99
C SER A 122 -18.04 3.88 12.98
N GLY A 123 -18.26 3.38 11.76
CA GLY A 123 -17.23 3.22 10.74
C GLY A 123 -16.25 2.08 11.01
N ASN A 124 -15.49 1.70 9.98
CA ASN A 124 -14.53 0.60 10.06
C ASN A 124 -13.15 1.14 10.53
N ILE A 125 -12.68 0.67 11.69
CA ILE A 125 -11.39 1.08 12.28
C ILE A 125 -10.21 0.79 11.34
N GLY A 126 -10.28 -0.29 10.57
CA GLY A 126 -9.27 -0.64 9.58
C GLY A 126 -9.19 0.39 8.45
N LEU A 127 -10.33 0.78 7.88
CA LEU A 127 -10.41 1.86 6.89
C LEU A 127 -9.84 3.16 7.46
N GLN A 128 -10.26 3.54 8.67
CA GLN A 128 -9.76 4.75 9.34
C GLN A 128 -8.24 4.70 9.55
N MET A 129 -7.67 3.53 9.84
CA MET A 129 -6.22 3.38 10.02
C MET A 129 -5.47 3.54 8.69
N LEU A 130 -6.01 3.04 7.59
CA LEU A 130 -5.41 3.19 6.26
C LEU A 130 -5.55 4.61 5.71
N ASP A 131 -6.63 5.31 6.07
CA ASP A 131 -6.90 6.71 5.69
C ASP A 131 -5.97 7.72 6.42
N ARG A 132 -5.30 7.32 7.52
CA ARG A 132 -4.38 8.20 8.24
C ARG A 132 -3.26 8.71 7.35
N HIS A 133 -2.78 9.91 7.68
CA HIS A 133 -1.68 10.57 6.99
C HIS A 133 -1.89 10.61 5.47
N TRP A 134 -3.08 11.07 5.05
CA TRP A 134 -3.43 11.24 3.64
C TRP A 134 -3.46 9.92 2.86
N GLY A 135 -3.95 8.86 3.50
CA GLY A 135 -4.05 7.55 2.86
C GLY A 135 -2.71 6.83 2.69
N ALA A 136 -1.71 7.12 3.55
CA ALA A 136 -0.40 6.46 3.47
C ALA A 136 -0.50 4.93 3.64
N GLY A 137 -1.47 4.44 4.43
CA GLY A 137 -1.70 3.00 4.57
C GLY A 137 -2.22 2.38 3.29
N TRP A 138 -3.14 3.05 2.60
CA TRP A 138 -3.62 2.63 1.28
C TRP A 138 -2.51 2.64 0.23
N ASN A 139 -1.63 3.64 0.24
CA ASN A 139 -0.50 3.70 -0.69
C ASN A 139 0.42 2.49 -0.52
N LEU A 140 0.85 2.20 0.72
CA LEU A 140 1.71 1.05 0.99
C LEU A 140 1.03 -0.25 0.56
N LEU A 141 -0.26 -0.41 0.89
CA LEU A 141 -1.01 -1.60 0.52
C LEU A 141 -1.11 -1.78 -1.00
N ALA A 142 -1.37 -0.70 -1.74
CA ALA A 142 -1.41 -0.72 -3.20
C ALA A 142 -0.05 -1.10 -3.81
N LEU A 143 1.04 -0.54 -3.27
CA LEU A 143 2.41 -0.83 -3.70
C LEU A 143 2.84 -2.27 -3.41
N LEU A 144 2.42 -2.85 -2.27
CA LEU A 144 2.64 -4.27 -1.95
C LEU A 144 1.84 -5.20 -2.87
N LEU A 145 0.66 -4.76 -3.31
CA LEU A 145 -0.27 -5.55 -4.12
C LEU A 145 -0.20 -5.23 -5.62
N ALA A 146 0.79 -4.46 -6.07
CA ALA A 146 0.99 -4.13 -7.47
C ALA A 146 0.90 -5.38 -8.36
N THR A 147 0.12 -5.29 -9.43
CA THR A 147 -0.19 -6.43 -10.31
C THR A 147 1.06 -6.96 -11.00
N LYS A 148 1.92 -6.05 -11.48
CA LYS A 148 3.22 -6.38 -12.09
C LYS A 148 4.31 -6.54 -11.03
N PRO A 149 5.10 -7.62 -11.03
CA PRO A 149 6.21 -7.83 -10.10
C PRO A 149 7.20 -6.65 -10.05
N ASP A 150 7.59 -6.09 -11.21
CA ASP A 150 8.57 -5.00 -11.30
C ASP A 150 8.06 -3.64 -10.78
N LYS A 151 6.74 -3.52 -10.59
CA LYS A 151 6.12 -2.33 -10.00
C LYS A 151 5.85 -2.50 -8.51
N ARG A 152 6.08 -3.70 -7.97
CA ARG A 152 5.87 -4.00 -6.56
C ARG A 152 7.01 -3.43 -5.73
N ILE A 153 6.68 -2.84 -4.59
CA ILE A 153 7.66 -2.23 -3.70
C ILE A 153 8.61 -3.30 -3.15
N SER A 154 9.90 -2.96 -3.08
CA SER A 154 10.91 -3.80 -2.43
C SER A 154 10.74 -3.78 -0.91
N CYS A 155 11.34 -4.75 -0.22
CA CYS A 155 11.26 -4.78 1.24
C CYS A 155 11.95 -3.57 1.88
N LEU A 156 13.09 -3.15 1.32
CA LEU A 156 13.84 -1.98 1.77
C LEU A 156 13.03 -0.69 1.62
N ASP A 157 12.40 -0.49 0.46
CA ASP A 157 11.58 0.69 0.21
C ASP A 157 10.31 0.70 1.06
N ALA A 158 9.71 -0.49 1.30
CA ALA A 158 8.57 -0.63 2.19
C ALA A 158 8.93 -0.22 3.63
N LEU A 159 10.10 -0.61 4.14
CA LEU A 159 10.59 -0.21 5.46
C LEU A 159 10.78 1.31 5.60
N ARG A 160 11.07 2.00 4.48
CA ARG A 160 11.17 3.47 4.39
C ARG A 160 9.84 4.15 4.11
N HIS A 161 8.75 3.41 4.01
CA HIS A 161 7.46 3.98 3.68
C HIS A 161 6.92 4.86 4.83
N PRO A 162 6.35 6.06 4.57
CA PRO A 162 5.84 6.95 5.62
C PRO A 162 4.79 6.33 6.55
N PHE A 163 4.05 5.32 6.08
CA PHE A 163 3.11 4.57 6.93
C PHE A 163 3.80 3.80 8.07
N LEU A 164 5.04 3.32 7.87
CA LEU A 164 5.80 2.55 8.86
C LEU A 164 6.81 3.41 9.63
N CYS A 165 7.21 4.53 9.04
CA CYS A 165 8.07 5.53 9.66
C CYS A 165 7.18 6.54 10.39
N GLY A 166 6.89 6.28 11.67
CA GLY A 166 6.09 7.19 12.49
C GLY A 166 6.62 8.64 12.51
N PRO A 167 5.91 9.60 13.13
CA PRO A 167 6.14 11.04 12.99
C PRO A 167 7.55 11.53 13.37
N LYS A 168 8.35 10.70 14.06
CA LYS A 168 9.74 10.98 14.44
C LYS A 168 10.75 10.77 13.32
N TRP A 169 10.41 10.01 12.27
CA TRP A 169 11.26 9.82 11.09
C TRP A 169 10.79 10.75 9.97
N ARG A 170 11.41 11.92 9.88
CA ARG A 170 11.20 12.86 8.77
C ARG A 170 11.89 12.34 7.52
N ILE A 171 11.28 11.37 6.87
CA ILE A 171 11.63 11.04 5.50
C ILE A 171 11.08 12.17 4.64
N ASN A 172 11.93 12.84 3.88
CA ASN A 172 11.48 13.86 2.94
C ASN A 172 10.54 13.16 1.95
N PRO A 173 9.21 13.39 1.99
CA PRO A 173 8.27 12.59 1.23
C PRO A 173 8.56 12.77 -0.26
N SER A 174 8.66 11.67 -1.00
CA SER A 174 8.83 11.73 -2.45
C SER A 174 7.67 12.46 -3.13
N VAL A 175 7.91 13.03 -4.31
CA VAL A 175 6.84 13.70 -5.09
C VAL A 175 5.65 12.76 -5.32
N ASN A 176 5.90 11.46 -5.50
CA ASN A 176 4.84 10.46 -5.71
C ASN A 176 3.94 10.28 -4.48
N ILE A 177 4.50 10.25 -3.27
CA ILE A 177 3.68 10.13 -2.05
C ILE A 177 2.92 11.43 -1.76
N ILE A 178 3.50 12.59 -2.08
CA ILE A 178 2.79 13.88 -1.98
C ILE A 178 1.61 13.88 -2.96
N ARG A 179 1.84 13.49 -4.21
CA ARG A 179 0.78 13.37 -5.24
C ARG A 179 -0.31 12.39 -4.83
N TRP A 180 0.06 11.25 -4.26
CA TRP A 180 -0.90 10.30 -3.68
C TRP A 180 -1.73 10.93 -2.58
N GLY A 181 -1.08 11.58 -1.61
CA GLY A 181 -1.76 12.24 -0.50
C GLY A 181 -2.74 13.31 -0.97
N LEU A 182 -2.33 14.13 -1.93
CA LEU A 182 -3.20 15.13 -2.57
C LEU A 182 -4.40 14.47 -3.27
N GLY A 183 -4.18 13.41 -4.06
CA GLY A 183 -5.25 12.66 -4.72
C GLY A 183 -6.25 12.04 -3.73
N SER A 184 -5.75 11.36 -2.70
CA SER A 184 -6.58 10.77 -1.64
C SER A 184 -7.38 11.83 -0.89
N THR A 185 -6.78 13.00 -0.63
CA THR A 185 -7.45 14.13 0.01
C THR A 185 -8.55 14.70 -0.87
N ALA A 186 -8.26 14.91 -2.15
CA ALA A 186 -9.21 15.45 -3.11
C ALA A 186 -10.42 14.51 -3.28
N VAL A 187 -10.21 13.20 -3.37
CA VAL A 187 -11.29 12.20 -3.42
C VAL A 187 -12.15 12.27 -2.17
N ARG A 188 -11.54 12.27 -0.98
CA ARG A 188 -12.30 12.36 0.28
C ARG A 188 -13.06 13.68 0.40
N MET A 189 -12.46 14.80 0.00
CA MET A 189 -13.12 16.09 -0.07
C MET A 189 -14.31 16.07 -1.05
N ALA A 190 -14.18 15.41 -2.19
CA ALA A 190 -15.26 15.24 -3.16
C ALA A 190 -16.37 14.33 -2.62
N GLU A 191 -16.04 13.24 -1.92
CA GLU A 191 -17.01 12.39 -1.21
C GLU A 191 -17.77 13.20 -0.15
N ASP A 192 -17.05 13.91 0.72
CA ASP A 192 -17.63 14.78 1.75
C ASP A 192 -18.44 15.93 1.13
N TYR A 193 -18.05 16.43 -0.05
CA TYR A 193 -18.79 17.43 -0.81
C TYR A 193 -20.09 16.85 -1.39
N ILE A 194 -20.02 15.72 -2.08
CA ILE A 194 -21.18 15.11 -2.75
C ILE A 194 -22.20 14.65 -1.69
N TYR A 195 -21.75 14.04 -0.59
CA TYR A 195 -22.61 13.41 0.40
C TYR A 195 -22.84 14.22 1.69
N GLY A 196 -21.97 15.18 2.04
CA GLY A 196 -22.07 15.99 3.26
C GLY A 196 -22.61 17.40 3.02
N ARG A 197 -23.94 17.60 3.17
CA ARG A 197 -24.62 18.90 2.91
C ARG A 197 -24.03 20.09 3.70
N HIS A 198 -23.42 19.87 4.88
CA HIS A 198 -22.85 20.92 5.73
C HIS A 198 -21.39 21.30 5.40
N GLN A 199 -20.61 20.39 4.78
CA GLN A 199 -19.18 20.60 4.48
C GLN A 199 -18.94 21.37 3.16
N ARG A 200 -19.94 21.42 2.26
CA ARG A 200 -19.84 22.08 0.95
C ARG A 200 -19.40 23.54 1.01
N ARG A 201 -19.92 24.31 1.98
CA ARG A 201 -19.62 25.76 2.10
C ARG A 201 -18.17 26.03 2.57
N ARG A 202 -17.63 25.20 3.46
CA ARG A 202 -16.26 25.36 3.99
C ARG A 202 -15.21 24.97 2.96
N LEU A 203 -15.51 23.95 2.15
CA LEU A 203 -14.61 23.51 1.09
C LEU A 203 -14.61 24.45 -0.12
N ALA A 204 -15.78 24.98 -0.52
CA ALA A 204 -15.86 26.01 -1.56
C ALA A 204 -15.00 27.23 -1.20
N TYR A 205 -15.09 27.68 0.05
CA TYR A 205 -14.26 28.76 0.57
C TYR A 205 -12.75 28.41 0.58
N PHE A 206 -12.39 27.16 0.89
CA PHE A 206 -10.99 26.73 0.84
C PHE A 206 -10.43 26.64 -0.59
N VAL A 207 -11.24 26.16 -1.56
CA VAL A 207 -10.87 26.13 -2.98
C VAL A 207 -10.68 27.55 -3.52
N GLU A 208 -11.60 28.46 -3.20
CA GLU A 208 -11.48 29.88 -3.54
C GLU A 208 -10.19 30.49 -2.96
N LEU A 209 -9.85 30.15 -1.71
CA LEU A 209 -8.60 30.59 -1.08
C LEU A 209 -7.36 30.02 -1.79
N MET A 210 -7.41 28.75 -2.20
CA MET A 210 -6.32 28.09 -2.93
C MET A 210 -6.13 28.65 -4.35
N GLU A 211 -7.21 29.06 -5.02
CA GLU A 211 -7.17 29.75 -6.30
C GLU A 211 -6.57 31.15 -6.17
N VAL A 212 -6.91 31.88 -5.11
CA VAL A 212 -6.31 33.19 -4.78
C VAL A 212 -4.82 33.07 -4.45
N LEU A 213 -4.42 31.98 -3.81
CA LEU A 213 -3.02 31.70 -3.45
C LEU A 213 -2.20 31.06 -4.57
N ASN A 214 -2.78 30.81 -5.76
CA ASN A 214 -2.07 30.27 -6.91
C ASN A 214 -1.54 31.42 -7.80
N PRO A 215 -0.24 31.78 -7.73
CA PRO A 215 0.31 32.90 -8.50
C PRO A 215 0.35 32.67 -10.02
N ASN A 216 0.10 31.44 -10.51
CA ASN A 216 0.32 31.05 -11.90
C ASN A 216 -0.93 31.08 -12.80
N LEU A 217 -2.07 31.60 -12.34
CA LEU A 217 -3.28 31.71 -13.18
C LEU A 217 -3.52 33.12 -13.77
N ARG A 218 -2.74 34.13 -13.37
CA ARG A 218 -2.91 35.52 -13.86
C ARG A 218 -1.95 35.93 -14.97
N THR A 219 -1.03 35.06 -15.39
CA THR A 219 0.08 35.42 -16.30
C THR A 219 -0.07 34.96 -17.76
N GLU A 220 -1.24 34.49 -18.19
CA GLU A 220 -1.44 34.07 -19.60
C GLU A 220 -2.54 34.81 -20.38
N VAL A 221 -3.08 35.92 -19.87
CA VAL A 221 -4.04 36.72 -20.65
C VAL A 221 -3.73 38.22 -20.58
N THR A 222 -2.57 38.63 -21.10
CA THR A 222 -2.35 39.98 -21.66
C THR A 222 -0.96 40.06 -22.31
N SER A 223 -0.82 39.65 -23.57
CA SER A 223 0.29 40.10 -24.43
C SER A 223 0.08 39.65 -25.88
N TYR A 224 -0.97 40.12 -26.55
CA TYR A 224 -0.97 40.31 -28.02
C TYR A 224 -2.03 41.37 -28.36
N CYS A 225 -1.63 42.64 -28.26
CA CYS A 225 -2.16 43.75 -29.04
C CYS A 225 -1.10 44.86 -29.05
N ALA A 226 -0.25 44.82 -30.07
CA ALA A 226 0.42 45.98 -30.66
C ALA A 226 0.30 45.82 -32.17
#